data_AF-A0A1V5QAP8-F1
#
_entry.id   AF-A0A1V5QAP8-F1
#
_cell.length_a   1.000
_cell.length_b   1.000
_cell.length_c   1.000
_cell.angle_alpha   90.00
_cell.angle_beta   90.00
_cell.angle_gamma   90.00
#
_symmetry.space_group_name_H-M   'P 1'
#
loop_
_entity.id
_entity.type
_entity.pdbx_description
1 polymer ?
#
loop_
_entity_poly.entity_id
_entity_poly.type
_entity_poly.pdbx_seq_one_letter_code
_entity_poly.pdbx_strand_id
1 'polypeptide(L)'
;MLQSVLVDGWGMKDEAQQTSKIEAVAELVKRLCRALTNVEMFSADHPVSKHGIDLAYQCLQDILKRYGEDVVISVAGGTVVLDGLPLEERNPLVSKLARRFDEFHINNIFFQPGITPEEFQEFFRILGKGSKVINAEGGFGEWLKKSPLQHIHLKDVSYVMVTGDEKVVSKDARVLEPGEVAGVSMDADIVKHMVGRVLEKADEQKWLINEIKNNPGKMAEMITSGIDLAMSRAEMGHNTEGDVGTLINNIRIVGQQLVEEQAETGEPGDGGDVEKALLTLENELRLRSSKLMSSKVATGFVNEILGVVTSYSDQVRTKRISDEFLKGEKSLKKTEQLLRKMAPDQGPDARSVVVKVADEIVKRGMSEEQVSKVLDGIKPREEEPEVAAREERKPVSALLTAGIEKRLEAAGLKGDKLKTTLTGLTPYIDAIAKEKAGEFQKEAESLRAEVGHKDHILKEMPMGVMIWTPDGKVQLINDTARRILKSELGMERSSGLARRLKEWTFPLDDVPDLMKETDLANDDVNLLLNVAKVMKDDAGNPYGVILLEAR
;
A
#
# COMPACT_ATOMS: atom_id res chain seq x y z
N MET A 1 29.37 55.00 36.56
CA MET A 1 28.87 53.83 37.31
C MET A 1 27.39 53.61 36.93
N LEU A 2 27.13 53.20 35.69
CA LEU A 2 25.80 52.88 35.15
C LEU A 2 26.00 52.01 33.90
N GLN A 3 25.83 50.70 34.02
CA GLN A 3 25.56 49.77 32.92
C GLN A 3 25.15 48.42 33.53
N SER A 4 23.83 48.16 33.60
CA SER A 4 23.27 46.83 33.79
C SER A 4 21.81 46.82 33.35
N VAL A 5 21.55 46.63 32.06
CA VAL A 5 20.24 46.24 31.54
C VAL A 5 20.48 45.38 30.29
N LEU A 6 19.79 44.22 30.25
CA LEU A 6 19.60 43.26 29.15
C LEU A 6 20.75 42.31 28.81
N VAL A 7 20.66 41.06 29.28
CA VAL A 7 20.29 39.88 28.45
C VAL A 7 19.67 38.82 29.38
N ASP A 8 18.34 38.75 29.39
CA ASP A 8 17.58 37.62 29.92
C ASP A 8 17.43 36.54 28.84
N GLY A 9 17.50 35.28 29.26
CA GLY A 9 16.64 34.21 28.72
C GLY A 9 17.02 33.60 27.37
N TRP A 10 18.14 32.86 27.30
CA TRP A 10 18.22 31.72 26.37
C TRP A 10 17.78 30.47 27.12
N GLY A 11 16.45 30.36 27.29
CA GLY A 11 15.82 29.09 27.62
C GLY A 11 15.87 28.21 26.37
N MET A 12 16.90 27.36 26.29
CA MET A 12 16.83 26.19 25.44
C MET A 12 15.69 25.32 25.98
N LYS A 13 14.53 25.38 25.31
CA LYS A 13 13.47 24.41 25.51
C LYS A 13 14.00 23.07 25.03
N ASP A 14 14.07 22.11 25.95
CA ASP A 14 14.07 20.68 25.67
C ASP A 14 12.81 20.33 24.86
N GLU A 15 12.87 20.45 23.53
CA GLU A 15 11.96 19.74 22.62
C GLU A 15 12.58 18.38 22.32
N ALA A 16 12.61 17.51 23.34
CA ALA A 16 12.77 16.09 23.12
C ALA A 16 11.49 15.57 22.46
N GLN A 17 11.46 15.63 21.13
CA GLN A 17 10.46 15.00 20.29
C GLN A 17 10.27 13.56 20.78
N GLN A 18 9.06 13.23 21.21
CA GLN A 18 8.77 11.95 21.85
C GLN A 18 8.71 10.87 20.77
N THR A 19 9.87 10.43 20.30
CA THR A 19 10.04 9.34 19.32
C THR A 19 9.30 8.09 19.82
N SER A 20 8.36 7.60 19.02
CA SER A 20 7.56 6.42 19.35
C SER A 20 8.45 5.18 19.58
N LYS A 21 7.98 4.20 20.36
CA LYS A 21 8.70 2.92 20.59
C LYS A 21 9.05 2.24 19.26
N ILE A 22 8.11 2.29 18.32
CA ILE A 22 8.26 1.73 16.97
C ILE A 22 9.41 2.40 16.22
N GLU A 23 9.46 3.73 16.20
CA GLU A 23 10.50 4.48 15.50
C GLU A 23 11.89 4.28 16.13
N ALA A 24 11.96 4.21 17.47
CA ALA A 24 13.20 3.94 18.19
C ALA A 24 13.73 2.53 17.86
N VAL A 25 12.87 1.51 17.84
CA VAL A 25 13.29 0.16 17.50
C VAL A 25 13.55 0.00 15.99
N ALA A 26 12.86 0.75 15.13
CA ALA A 26 13.16 0.81 13.71
C ALA A 26 14.60 1.28 13.47
N GLU A 27 15.03 2.32 14.20
CA GLU A 27 16.40 2.81 14.18
C GLU A 27 17.38 1.77 14.76
N LEU A 28 17.01 1.07 15.83
CA LEU A 28 17.80 -0.06 16.35
C LEU A 28 18.01 -1.13 15.27
N VAL A 29 16.96 -1.55 14.55
CA VAL A 29 17.06 -2.56 13.48
C VAL A 29 18.05 -2.11 12.42
N LYS A 30 17.96 -0.86 11.94
CA LYS A 30 18.92 -0.32 10.95
C LYS A 30 20.37 -0.39 11.46
N ARG A 31 20.60 -0.09 12.73
CA ARG A 31 21.92 -0.16 13.37
C ARG A 31 22.42 -1.60 13.50
N LEU A 32 21.55 -2.54 13.87
CA LEU A 32 21.85 -3.96 13.91
C LEU A 32 22.29 -4.48 12.53
N CYS A 33 21.59 -4.10 11.46
CA CYS A 33 21.95 -4.49 10.09
C CYS A 33 23.35 -4.01 9.68
N ARG A 34 23.68 -2.75 10.02
CA ARG A 34 24.98 -2.14 9.72
C ARG A 34 26.09 -2.81 10.52
N ALA A 35 25.88 -3.04 11.81
CA ALA A 35 26.81 -3.76 12.66
C ALA A 35 27.08 -5.18 12.12
N LEU A 36 26.02 -5.92 11.75
CA LEU A 36 26.15 -7.26 11.18
C LEU A 36 26.96 -7.26 9.88
N THR A 37 26.69 -6.31 8.99
CA THR A 37 27.43 -6.19 7.72
C THR A 37 28.92 -5.91 7.95
N ASN A 38 29.27 -5.06 8.93
CA ASN A 38 30.68 -4.81 9.27
C ASN A 38 31.35 -6.07 9.85
N VAL A 39 30.64 -6.82 10.70
CA VAL A 39 31.13 -8.06 11.30
C VAL A 39 31.40 -9.13 10.24
N GLU A 40 30.52 -9.26 9.23
CA GLU A 40 30.72 -10.16 8.09
C GLU A 40 32.01 -9.84 7.30
N MET A 41 32.37 -8.55 7.21
CA MET A 41 33.54 -8.11 6.45
C MET A 41 34.84 -8.16 7.26
N PHE A 42 34.81 -7.80 8.54
CA PHE A 42 36.01 -7.54 9.33
C PHE A 42 36.11 -8.33 10.64
N SER A 43 35.19 -9.27 10.91
CA SER A 43 34.99 -9.95 12.22
C SER A 43 34.52 -9.01 13.33
N ALA A 44 34.00 -9.57 14.44
CA ALA A 44 33.46 -8.79 15.55
C ALA A 44 34.51 -8.05 16.38
N ASP A 45 35.79 -8.46 16.30
CA ASP A 45 36.86 -7.87 17.11
C ASP A 45 37.54 -6.66 16.46
N HIS A 46 37.27 -6.42 15.17
CA HIS A 46 37.88 -5.33 14.43
C HIS A 46 37.32 -3.96 14.85
N PRO A 47 38.14 -2.89 14.93
CA PRO A 47 37.70 -1.58 15.42
C PRO A 47 36.45 -1.01 14.74
N VAL A 48 36.30 -1.23 13.43
CA VAL A 48 35.14 -0.78 12.65
C VAL A 48 33.86 -1.53 13.02
N SER A 49 33.97 -2.84 13.29
CA SER A 49 32.85 -3.66 13.73
C SER A 49 32.46 -3.34 15.16
N LYS A 50 33.44 -3.23 16.07
CA LYS A 50 33.22 -2.82 17.46
C LYS A 50 32.48 -1.50 17.56
N HIS A 51 32.94 -0.48 16.81
CA HIS A 51 32.24 0.81 16.79
C HIS A 51 30.79 0.71 16.31
N GLY A 52 30.52 -0.11 15.30
CA GLY A 52 29.14 -0.36 14.82
C GLY A 52 28.28 -1.09 15.86
N ILE A 53 28.85 -2.07 16.55
CA ILE A 53 28.19 -2.83 17.63
C ILE A 53 27.89 -1.89 18.81
N ASP A 54 28.84 -1.04 19.22
CA ASP A 54 28.69 -0.09 20.32
C ASP A 54 27.55 0.90 20.06
N LEU A 55 27.44 1.42 18.84
CA LEU A 55 26.35 2.34 18.44
C LEU A 55 24.97 1.66 18.42
N ALA A 56 24.91 0.37 18.07
CA ALA A 56 23.68 -0.41 18.13
C ALA A 56 23.31 -0.74 19.59
N TYR A 57 24.31 -1.06 20.42
CA TYR A 57 24.13 -1.32 21.85
C TYR A 57 23.61 -0.09 22.60
N GLN A 58 24.17 1.09 22.35
CA GLN A 58 23.68 2.34 22.94
C GLN A 58 22.20 2.58 22.63
N CYS A 59 21.81 2.38 21.36
CA CYS A 59 20.43 2.51 20.94
C CYS A 59 19.50 1.49 21.63
N LEU A 60 19.92 0.22 21.72
CA LEU A 60 19.19 -0.81 22.46
C LEU A 60 19.04 -0.44 23.94
N GLN A 61 20.12 0.03 24.56
CA GLN A 61 20.12 0.40 25.97
C GLN A 61 19.19 1.59 26.26
N ASP A 62 19.14 2.57 25.38
CA ASP A 62 18.23 3.71 25.50
C ASP A 62 16.77 3.28 25.43
N ILE A 63 16.44 2.35 24.53
CA ILE A 63 15.09 1.76 24.41
C ILE A 63 14.74 0.99 25.68
N LEU A 64 15.63 0.09 26.14
CA LEU A 64 15.41 -0.70 27.35
C LEU A 64 15.24 0.17 28.59
N LYS A 65 16.03 1.24 28.74
CA LYS A 65 15.90 2.21 29.85
C LYS A 65 14.59 3.00 29.79
N ARG A 66 14.14 3.37 28.59
CA ARG A 66 12.96 4.22 28.40
C ARG A 66 11.66 3.46 28.63
N TYR A 67 11.59 2.20 28.19
CA TYR A 67 10.35 1.42 28.21
C TYR A 67 10.34 0.34 29.30
N GLY A 68 11.49 -0.10 29.82
CA GLY A 68 11.57 -1.06 30.92
C GLY A 68 11.10 -2.49 30.59
N GLU A 69 10.86 -2.78 29.31
CA GLU A 69 10.37 -4.06 28.79
C GLU A 69 11.41 -4.71 27.86
N ASP A 70 11.29 -6.02 27.63
CA ASP A 70 12.10 -6.73 26.65
C ASP A 70 11.89 -6.13 25.24
N VAL A 71 12.99 -5.94 24.50
CA VAL A 71 12.92 -5.56 23.08
C VAL A 71 12.87 -6.83 22.25
N VAL A 72 11.78 -6.99 21.50
CA VAL A 72 11.54 -8.17 20.66
C VAL A 72 11.70 -7.80 19.20
N ILE A 73 12.55 -8.53 18.48
CA ILE A 73 12.66 -8.44 17.02
C ILE A 73 12.20 -9.78 16.45
N SER A 74 11.14 -9.72 15.66
CA SER A 74 10.54 -10.91 15.05
C SER A 74 10.79 -10.89 13.54
N VAL A 75 10.87 -12.05 12.90
CA VAL A 75 10.96 -12.17 11.45
C VAL A 75 9.88 -13.12 10.97
N ALA A 76 9.04 -12.65 10.05
CA ALA A 76 7.96 -13.43 9.46
C ALA A 76 7.88 -13.13 7.96
N GLY A 77 7.75 -14.18 7.13
CA GLY A 77 7.59 -14.03 5.68
C GLY A 77 8.74 -13.28 4.97
N GLY A 78 9.94 -13.27 5.54
CA GLY A 78 11.08 -12.53 5.00
C GLY A 78 11.11 -11.03 5.37
N THR A 79 10.26 -10.59 6.30
CA THR A 79 10.18 -9.20 6.76
C THR A 79 10.36 -9.12 8.27
N VAL A 80 11.05 -8.08 8.74
CA VAL A 80 11.18 -7.80 10.18
C VAL A 80 9.84 -7.27 10.70
N VAL A 81 9.31 -7.90 11.74
CA VAL A 81 8.06 -7.52 12.38
C VAL A 81 8.34 -7.00 13.79
N LEU A 82 7.71 -5.87 14.13
CA LEU A 82 7.79 -5.25 15.43
C LEU A 82 6.39 -4.99 15.97
N ASP A 83 6.08 -5.53 17.15
CA ASP A 83 4.74 -5.45 17.77
C ASP A 83 3.60 -5.81 16.78
N GLY A 84 3.89 -6.72 15.83
CA GLY A 84 2.94 -7.15 14.81
C GLY A 84 2.90 -6.31 13.53
N LEU A 85 3.68 -5.23 13.44
CA LEU A 85 3.78 -4.38 12.25
C LEU A 85 5.03 -4.70 11.43
N PRO A 86 4.92 -4.91 10.10
CA PRO A 86 6.08 -5.05 9.24
C PRO A 86 6.86 -3.73 9.20
N LEU A 87 8.15 -3.81 9.50
CA LEU A 87 9.06 -2.67 9.44
C LEU A 87 9.44 -2.41 7.97
N GLU A 88 9.18 -1.19 7.50
CA GLU A 88 9.27 -0.72 6.10
C GLU A 88 10.22 -1.50 5.15
N GLU A 89 9.66 -2.06 4.07
CA GLU A 89 10.38 -2.77 3.00
C GLU A 89 11.30 -1.92 2.12
N ARG A 90 11.22 -0.57 2.20
CA ARG A 90 12.01 0.32 1.32
C ARG A 90 13.49 0.42 1.69
N ASN A 91 13.91 -0.13 2.83
CA ASN A 91 15.31 -0.14 3.23
C ASN A 91 15.94 -1.52 2.96
N PRO A 92 16.83 -1.65 1.95
CA PRO A 92 17.48 -2.92 1.61
C PRO A 92 18.21 -3.58 2.78
N LEU A 93 18.62 -2.80 3.79
CA LEU A 93 19.29 -3.31 4.98
C LEU A 93 18.34 -4.10 5.89
N VAL A 94 17.07 -3.72 5.97
CA VAL A 94 16.05 -4.38 6.82
C VAL A 94 15.67 -5.75 6.22
N SER A 95 15.40 -5.80 4.91
CA SER A 95 15.16 -7.07 4.20
C SER A 95 16.39 -8.00 4.26
N LYS A 96 17.61 -7.44 4.24
CA LYS A 96 18.84 -8.21 4.42
C LYS A 96 18.89 -8.84 5.81
N LEU A 97 18.52 -8.13 6.87
CA LEU A 97 18.49 -8.69 8.23
C LEU A 97 17.45 -9.79 8.39
N ALA A 98 16.24 -9.59 7.85
CA ALA A 98 15.20 -10.60 7.86
C ALA A 98 15.67 -11.90 7.19
N ARG A 99 16.29 -11.79 6.01
CA ARG A 99 16.90 -12.94 5.33
C ARG A 99 18.01 -13.59 6.15
N ARG A 100 18.85 -12.81 6.83
CA ARG A 100 19.90 -13.38 7.69
C ARG A 100 19.30 -14.18 8.84
N PHE A 101 18.31 -13.63 9.52
CA PHE A 101 17.65 -14.30 10.63
C PHE A 101 16.99 -15.60 10.16
N ASP A 102 16.36 -15.60 8.99
CA ASP A 102 15.83 -16.81 8.35
C ASP A 102 16.94 -17.85 8.03
N GLU A 103 18.08 -17.41 7.47
CA GLU A 103 19.25 -18.28 7.23
C GLU A 103 19.81 -18.93 8.52
N PHE A 104 19.62 -18.27 9.67
CA PHE A 104 20.01 -18.77 11.00
C PHE A 104 18.87 -19.48 11.75
N HIS A 105 17.68 -19.60 11.14
CA HIS A 105 16.44 -20.09 11.76
C HIS A 105 16.06 -19.36 13.05
N ILE A 106 16.26 -18.03 13.06
CA ILE A 106 15.90 -17.11 14.14
C ILE A 106 14.56 -16.47 13.80
N ASN A 107 13.48 -16.92 14.46
CA ASN A 107 12.15 -16.33 14.28
C ASN A 107 11.93 -15.14 15.21
N ASN A 108 12.35 -15.26 16.47
CA ASN A 108 12.19 -14.23 17.49
C ASN A 108 13.46 -14.12 18.32
N ILE A 109 13.95 -12.90 18.50
CA ILE A 109 15.03 -12.59 19.43
C ILE A 109 14.57 -11.59 20.47
N PHE A 110 14.86 -11.91 21.73
CA PHE A 110 14.51 -11.11 22.89
C PHE A 110 15.78 -10.54 23.48
N PHE A 111 15.81 -9.21 23.65
CA PHE A 111 16.84 -8.50 24.40
C PHE A 111 16.24 -8.03 25.72
N GLN A 112 16.76 -8.53 26.84
CA GLN A 112 16.23 -8.23 28.16
C GLN A 112 16.94 -7.02 28.81
N PRO A 113 16.27 -6.29 29.71
CA PRO A 113 16.92 -5.33 30.59
C PRO A 113 18.09 -6.00 31.34
N GLY A 114 19.25 -5.34 31.36
CA GLY A 114 20.46 -5.88 31.99
C GLY A 114 21.51 -6.43 31.03
N ILE A 115 21.21 -6.48 29.72
CA ILE A 115 22.18 -6.85 28.68
C ILE A 115 23.46 -6.02 28.77
N THR A 116 24.62 -6.69 28.71
CA THR A 116 25.93 -6.01 28.77
C THR A 116 26.53 -5.79 27.38
N PRO A 117 27.48 -4.84 27.21
CA PRO A 117 28.18 -4.66 25.94
C PRO A 117 28.90 -5.92 25.49
N GLU A 118 29.47 -6.68 26.42
CA GLU A 118 30.20 -7.93 26.14
C GLU A 118 29.27 -9.03 25.63
N GLU A 119 28.07 -9.17 26.22
CA GLU A 119 27.05 -10.09 25.72
C GLU A 119 26.59 -9.70 24.31
N PHE A 120 26.37 -8.41 24.08
CA PHE A 120 25.94 -7.93 22.77
C PHE A 120 27.04 -8.10 21.70
N GLN A 121 28.31 -7.91 22.06
CA GLN A 121 29.43 -8.18 21.17
C GLN A 121 29.59 -9.68 20.87
N GLU A 122 29.41 -10.54 21.89
CA GLU A 122 29.44 -11.99 21.73
C GLU A 122 28.32 -12.48 20.80
N PHE A 123 27.13 -11.89 20.89
CA PHE A 123 26.03 -12.15 19.96
C PHE A 123 26.43 -11.90 18.49
N PHE A 124 27.05 -10.75 18.20
CA PHE A 124 27.57 -10.47 16.86
C PHE A 124 28.72 -11.40 16.46
N ARG A 125 29.57 -11.79 17.41
CA ARG A 125 30.66 -12.76 17.14
C ARG A 125 30.12 -14.11 16.70
N ILE A 126 29.01 -14.58 17.29
CA ILE A 126 28.36 -15.82 16.90
C ILE A 126 27.77 -15.67 15.48
N LEU A 127 27.00 -14.62 15.22
CA LEU A 127 26.42 -14.37 13.89
C LEU A 127 27.48 -14.24 12.79
N GLY A 128 28.63 -13.62 13.11
CA GLY A 128 29.75 -13.44 12.19
C GLY A 128 30.43 -14.73 11.72
N LYS A 129 30.18 -15.88 12.35
CA LYS A 129 30.70 -17.19 11.89
C LYS A 129 30.00 -17.69 10.62
N GLY A 130 28.84 -17.11 10.29
CA GLY A 130 28.07 -17.44 9.10
C GLY A 130 27.14 -18.65 9.27
N SER A 131 26.05 -18.65 8.50
CA SER A 131 24.93 -19.60 8.63
C SER A 131 25.33 -21.06 8.42
N LYS A 132 26.27 -21.33 7.49
CA LYS A 132 26.76 -22.69 7.24
C LYS A 132 27.41 -23.33 8.46
N VAL A 133 28.21 -22.57 9.22
CA VAL A 133 28.92 -23.06 10.40
C VAL A 133 27.95 -23.22 11.56
N ILE A 134 27.09 -22.22 11.77
CA ILE A 134 26.09 -22.22 12.85
C ILE A 134 25.12 -23.39 12.68
N ASN A 135 24.61 -23.63 11.46
CA ASN A 135 23.64 -24.69 11.19
C ASN A 135 24.30 -26.08 11.27
N ALA A 136 25.57 -26.22 10.87
CA ALA A 136 26.31 -27.48 11.02
C ALA A 136 26.53 -27.89 12.49
N GLU A 137 26.54 -26.93 13.41
CA GLU A 137 26.73 -27.16 14.85
C GLU A 137 25.42 -27.23 15.66
N GLY A 138 24.29 -27.40 14.98
CA GLY A 138 22.97 -27.55 15.62
C GLY A 138 22.12 -26.27 15.67
N GLY A 139 22.52 -25.21 14.96
CA GLY A 139 21.75 -23.98 14.81
C GLY A 139 22.04 -22.92 15.88
N PHE A 140 21.44 -21.74 15.71
CA PHE A 140 21.72 -20.58 16.57
C PHE A 140 21.30 -20.80 18.04
N GLY A 141 20.21 -21.57 18.26
CA GLY A 141 19.74 -21.90 19.61
C GLY A 141 20.72 -22.75 20.43
N GLU A 142 21.42 -23.69 19.79
CA GLU A 142 22.46 -24.50 20.47
C GLU A 142 23.70 -23.68 20.81
N TRP A 143 24.03 -22.68 20.00
CA TRP A 143 25.08 -21.71 20.31
C TRP A 143 24.73 -20.86 21.52
N LEU A 144 23.49 -20.37 21.61
CA LEU A 144 23.03 -19.60 22.77
C LEU A 144 23.10 -20.40 24.08
N LYS A 145 22.82 -21.71 24.05
CA LYS A 145 22.95 -22.57 25.24
C LYS A 145 24.41 -22.76 25.68
N LYS A 146 25.37 -22.70 24.75
CA LYS A 146 26.81 -22.89 25.00
C LYS A 146 27.55 -21.58 25.31
N SER A 147 26.96 -20.45 24.94
CA SER A 147 27.54 -19.11 25.09
C SER A 147 27.10 -18.43 26.39
N PRO A 148 27.88 -17.46 26.89
CA PRO A 148 27.57 -16.73 28.13
C PRO A 148 26.44 -15.68 27.98
N LEU A 149 25.54 -15.85 27.00
CA LEU A 149 24.49 -14.88 26.69
C LEU A 149 23.29 -15.08 27.63
N GLN A 150 23.20 -14.30 28.70
CA GLN A 150 22.14 -14.44 29.70
C GLN A 150 20.91 -13.60 29.37
N HIS A 151 21.08 -12.43 28.73
CA HIS A 151 19.99 -11.49 28.46
C HIS A 151 19.54 -11.49 26.99
N ILE A 152 20.00 -12.47 26.21
CA ILE A 152 19.60 -12.66 24.81
C ILE A 152 19.00 -14.05 24.69
N HIS A 153 17.75 -14.13 24.25
CA HIS A 153 17.06 -15.41 24.15
C HIS A 153 16.38 -15.59 22.80
N LEU A 154 16.42 -16.82 22.31
CA LEU A 154 15.40 -17.32 21.41
C LEU A 154 14.33 -17.96 22.28
N LYS A 155 13.10 -17.46 22.18
CA LYS A 155 11.94 -18.17 22.72
C LYS A 155 11.02 -18.49 21.55
N ASP A 156 10.65 -19.77 21.45
CA ASP A 156 9.39 -20.13 20.84
C ASP A 156 8.33 -19.68 21.83
N VAL A 157 7.56 -18.65 21.48
CA VAL A 157 6.66 -18.03 22.44
C VAL A 157 5.45 -18.95 22.63
N SER A 158 5.46 -19.80 23.66
CA SER A 158 4.24 -20.43 24.16
C SER A 158 3.54 -19.44 25.11
N TYR A 159 2.52 -18.74 24.63
CA TYR A 159 1.65 -17.95 25.50
C TYR A 159 0.72 -18.90 26.26
N VAL A 160 1.01 -19.15 27.54
CA VAL A 160 0.01 -19.71 28.47
C VAL A 160 -0.76 -18.52 29.05
N MET A 161 -2.07 -18.50 28.84
CA MET A 161 -2.96 -17.55 29.54
C MET A 161 -2.86 -17.77 31.05
N VAL A 162 -2.41 -16.76 31.78
CA VAL A 162 -2.70 -16.64 33.22
C VAL A 162 -3.79 -15.59 33.35
N THR A 163 -5.03 -16.03 33.46
CA THR A 163 -6.12 -15.19 33.95
C THR A 163 -5.91 -14.97 35.45
N GLY A 164 -6.10 -13.73 35.90
CA GLY A 164 -5.61 -13.20 37.18
C GLY A 164 -6.20 -13.77 38.47
N ASP A 165 -6.83 -14.95 38.48
CA ASP A 165 -7.51 -15.50 39.67
C ASP A 165 -7.17 -16.97 40.01
N GLU A 166 -6.08 -17.55 39.49
CA GLU A 166 -5.64 -18.87 39.97
C GLU A 166 -4.24 -18.87 40.58
N LYS A 167 -4.27 -19.00 41.91
CA LYS A 167 -3.15 -19.26 42.80
C LYS A 167 -2.40 -20.50 42.33
N VAL A 168 -1.13 -20.29 41.94
CA VAL A 168 -0.12 -21.33 41.70
C VAL A 168 -0.19 -22.38 42.82
N VAL A 169 -0.54 -23.63 42.50
CA VAL A 169 0.32 -24.83 42.60
C VAL A 169 -0.37 -26.03 41.92
N SER A 170 0.31 -26.70 40.98
CA SER A 170 0.18 -28.15 40.74
C SER A 170 1.36 -28.57 39.85
N LYS A 171 2.32 -29.40 40.25
CA LYS A 171 2.34 -30.84 40.61
C LYS A 171 1.95 -31.86 39.54
N ASP A 172 1.55 -31.43 38.34
CA ASP A 172 1.34 -32.34 37.20
C ASP A 172 1.98 -31.79 35.91
N ALA A 173 3.31 -31.78 35.87
CA ALA A 173 4.04 -31.64 34.62
C ALA A 173 4.02 -32.99 33.89
N ARG A 174 3.17 -33.13 32.86
CA ARG A 174 3.33 -34.23 31.89
C ARG A 174 4.50 -33.90 30.97
N VAL A 175 5.60 -34.62 31.17
CA VAL A 175 6.66 -34.76 30.17
C VAL A 175 6.06 -35.49 28.96
N LEU A 176 6.02 -34.83 27.81
CA LEU A 176 5.72 -35.49 26.54
C LEU A 176 7.05 -35.88 25.87
N GLU A 177 7.12 -37.13 25.42
CA GLU A 177 8.29 -37.69 24.74
C GLU A 177 8.44 -37.14 23.31
N PRO A 178 9.68 -37.09 22.77
CA PRO A 178 10.04 -36.33 21.56
C PRO A 178 9.67 -37.05 20.26
N GLY A 179 8.38 -37.36 20.06
CA GLY A 179 7.88 -38.08 18.88
C GLY A 179 6.62 -37.52 18.21
N GLU A 180 5.93 -36.55 18.81
CA GLU A 180 4.64 -36.03 18.30
C GLU A 180 4.63 -34.52 17.98
N VAL A 181 5.77 -33.94 17.60
CA VAL A 181 5.88 -32.49 17.27
C VAL A 181 5.94 -32.23 15.76
N ALA A 182 5.43 -33.13 14.93
CA ALA A 182 5.32 -32.92 13.50
C ALA A 182 3.85 -32.67 13.13
N GLY A 183 3.45 -31.40 13.04
CA GLY A 183 2.20 -31.07 12.34
C GLY A 183 1.32 -29.94 12.88
N VAL A 184 1.80 -29.03 13.74
CA VAL A 184 1.02 -27.85 14.14
C VAL A 184 1.81 -26.58 13.80
N SER A 185 1.46 -25.97 12.66
CA SER A 185 2.00 -24.66 12.25
C SER A 185 1.49 -23.58 13.21
N MET A 186 2.44 -22.91 13.87
CA MET A 186 2.26 -21.94 14.96
C MET A 186 1.82 -20.53 14.49
N ASP A 187 1.45 -20.35 13.22
CA ASP A 187 1.09 -19.03 12.68
C ASP A 187 -0.34 -18.57 13.03
N ALA A 188 -1.20 -19.46 13.55
CA ALA A 188 -2.64 -19.19 13.72
C ALA A 188 -2.96 -18.41 15.00
N ASP A 189 -2.36 -18.79 16.14
CA ASP A 189 -2.65 -18.14 17.43
C ASP A 189 -1.96 -16.78 17.59
N ILE A 190 -0.85 -16.56 16.87
CA ILE A 190 -0.12 -15.28 16.85
C ILE A 190 -0.95 -14.21 16.15
N VAL A 191 -1.54 -14.51 14.98
CA VAL A 191 -2.43 -13.60 14.25
C VAL A 191 -3.71 -13.32 15.05
N LYS A 192 -4.27 -14.35 15.71
CA LYS A 192 -5.43 -14.22 16.61
C LYS A 192 -5.16 -13.27 17.79
N HIS A 193 -3.97 -13.35 18.39
CA HIS A 193 -3.58 -12.48 19.49
C HIS A 193 -3.14 -11.08 19.03
N MET A 194 -2.59 -10.96 17.81
CA MET A 194 -2.23 -9.69 17.15
C MET A 194 -3.47 -8.87 16.80
N VAL A 195 -4.46 -9.45 16.11
CA VAL A 195 -5.69 -8.75 15.76
C VAL A 195 -6.49 -8.44 17.04
N GLY A 196 -6.51 -9.34 18.03
CA GLY A 196 -7.16 -9.07 19.32
C GLY A 196 -6.52 -7.92 20.11
N ARG A 197 -5.19 -7.87 20.26
CA ARG A 197 -4.51 -6.84 21.06
C ARG A 197 -4.31 -5.51 20.33
N VAL A 198 -4.16 -5.52 19.00
CA VAL A 198 -4.05 -4.28 18.19
C VAL A 198 -5.37 -3.49 18.18
N LEU A 199 -6.48 -4.16 18.50
CA LEU A 199 -7.82 -3.58 18.42
C LEU A 199 -8.46 -3.33 19.79
N GLU A 200 -7.76 -3.66 20.88
CA GLU A 200 -8.18 -3.36 22.26
C GLU A 200 -7.56 -2.06 22.82
N LYS A 201 -6.56 -1.47 22.15
CA LYS A 201 -5.90 -0.23 22.60
C LYS A 201 -6.24 0.95 21.68
N ALA A 202 -6.79 2.01 22.28
CA ALA A 202 -7.25 3.22 21.59
C ALA A 202 -6.18 3.93 20.73
N ASP A 203 -4.89 3.72 21.02
CA ASP A 203 -3.78 4.36 20.30
C ASP A 203 -3.47 3.67 18.95
N GLU A 204 -3.75 2.37 18.83
CA GLU A 204 -3.49 1.58 17.61
C GLU A 204 -4.67 1.66 16.62
N GLN A 205 -5.88 1.92 17.11
CA GLN A 205 -7.06 2.25 16.29
C GLN A 205 -6.89 3.58 15.54
N LYS A 206 -6.28 4.59 16.19
CA LYS A 206 -5.92 5.87 15.54
C LYS A 206 -4.92 5.66 14.41
N TRP A 207 -3.98 4.74 14.57
CA TRP A 207 -3.04 4.39 13.51
C TRP A 207 -3.75 3.75 12.32
N LEU A 208 -4.68 2.80 12.54
CA LEU A 208 -5.46 2.18 11.46
C LEU A 208 -6.26 3.22 10.68
N ILE A 209 -6.91 4.15 11.39
CA ILE A 209 -7.65 5.27 10.79
C ILE A 209 -6.69 6.14 9.97
N ASN A 210 -5.53 6.49 10.53
CA ASN A 210 -4.51 7.29 9.85
C ASN A 210 -3.91 6.56 8.63
N GLU A 211 -3.75 5.25 8.68
CA GLU A 211 -3.22 4.45 7.58
C GLU A 211 -4.25 4.25 6.47
N ILE A 212 -5.54 4.12 6.81
CA ILE A 212 -6.64 4.17 5.82
C ILE A 212 -6.66 5.54 5.15
N LYS A 213 -6.59 6.64 5.93
CA LYS A 213 -6.60 8.02 5.42
C LYS A 213 -5.43 8.29 4.47
N ASN A 214 -4.21 7.88 4.83
CA ASN A 214 -3.00 8.27 4.11
C ASN A 214 -2.48 7.21 3.12
N ASN A 215 -2.74 5.92 3.35
CA ASN A 215 -2.17 4.81 2.59
C ASN A 215 -3.21 3.69 2.27
N PRO A 216 -4.36 4.00 1.65
CA PRO A 216 -5.43 3.03 1.41
C PRO A 216 -5.01 1.81 0.58
N GLY A 217 -4.08 1.97 -0.36
CA GLY A 217 -3.55 0.85 -1.15
C GLY A 217 -2.76 -0.16 -0.34
N LYS A 218 -1.98 0.30 0.66
CA LYS A 218 -1.25 -0.58 1.58
C LYS A 218 -2.20 -1.32 2.51
N MET A 219 -3.26 -0.66 2.96
CA MET A 219 -4.32 -1.31 3.75
C MET A 219 -5.03 -2.40 2.93
N ALA A 220 -5.36 -2.12 1.66
CA ALA A 220 -5.95 -3.12 0.77
C ALA A 220 -5.04 -4.34 0.62
N GLU A 221 -3.73 -4.12 0.48
CA GLU A 221 -2.71 -5.16 0.41
C GLU A 221 -2.63 -6.03 1.66
N MET A 222 -2.63 -5.40 2.85
CA MET A 222 -2.65 -6.12 4.13
C MET A 222 -3.91 -6.98 4.28
N ILE A 223 -5.08 -6.45 3.91
CA ILE A 223 -6.33 -7.21 3.93
C ILE A 223 -6.23 -8.40 2.98
N THR A 224 -5.81 -8.20 1.72
CA THR A 224 -5.71 -9.29 0.75
C THR A 224 -4.68 -10.35 1.13
N SER A 225 -3.56 -9.96 1.71
CA SER A 225 -2.54 -10.90 2.19
C SER A 225 -3.06 -11.72 3.38
N GLY A 226 -3.83 -11.10 4.27
CA GLY A 226 -4.53 -11.80 5.35
C GLY A 226 -5.56 -12.82 4.82
N ILE A 227 -6.25 -12.50 3.72
CA ILE A 227 -7.18 -13.41 3.04
C ILE A 227 -6.46 -14.62 2.47
N ASP A 228 -5.38 -14.40 1.72
CA ASP A 228 -4.58 -15.45 1.11
C ASP A 228 -4.02 -16.42 2.16
N LEU A 229 -3.56 -15.86 3.29
CA LEU A 229 -3.10 -16.63 4.43
C LEU A 229 -4.22 -17.48 5.05
N ALA A 230 -5.41 -16.92 5.23
CA ALA A 230 -6.58 -17.63 5.77
C ALA A 230 -7.09 -18.72 4.82
N MET A 231 -7.05 -18.49 3.51
CA MET A 231 -7.47 -19.44 2.49
C MET A 231 -6.53 -20.64 2.38
N SER A 232 -5.22 -20.38 2.38
CA SER A 232 -4.20 -21.44 2.38
C SER A 232 -4.41 -22.41 3.54
N ARG A 233 -4.97 -21.93 4.67
CA ARG A 233 -5.31 -22.74 5.85
C ARG A 233 -6.62 -23.51 5.73
N ALA A 234 -7.63 -22.94 5.06
CA ALA A 234 -8.91 -23.61 4.78
C ALA A 234 -8.71 -24.88 3.94
N GLU A 235 -7.83 -24.80 2.94
CA GLU A 235 -7.46 -25.92 2.07
C GLU A 235 -6.67 -27.01 2.83
N MET A 236 -6.06 -26.65 3.96
CA MET A 236 -5.36 -27.56 4.87
C MET A 236 -6.25 -28.13 5.99
N GLY A 237 -7.57 -27.87 5.98
CA GLY A 237 -8.52 -28.49 6.91
C GLY A 237 -8.64 -27.83 8.29
N HIS A 238 -8.17 -26.59 8.44
CA HIS A 238 -8.32 -25.82 9.68
C HIS A 238 -9.64 -25.01 9.70
N ASN A 239 -10.20 -24.82 10.91
CA ASN A 239 -11.52 -24.23 11.13
C ASN A 239 -11.49 -22.70 10.89
N THR A 240 -12.07 -22.24 9.79
CA THR A 240 -11.94 -20.85 9.30
C THR A 240 -13.06 -19.88 9.72
N GLU A 241 -14.14 -20.37 10.32
CA GLU A 241 -15.30 -19.52 10.65
C GLU A 241 -15.01 -18.49 11.75
N GLY A 242 -14.11 -18.80 12.70
CA GLY A 242 -13.75 -17.89 13.80
C GLY A 242 -12.82 -16.74 13.38
N ASP A 243 -11.81 -17.03 12.56
CA ASP A 243 -10.77 -16.08 12.14
C ASP A 243 -11.35 -14.98 11.23
N VAL A 244 -12.34 -15.36 10.43
CA VAL A 244 -13.05 -14.50 9.46
C VAL A 244 -13.97 -13.51 10.17
N GLY A 245 -14.75 -13.99 11.15
CA GLY A 245 -15.71 -13.16 11.88
C GLY A 245 -15.04 -12.03 12.66
N THR A 246 -13.85 -12.29 13.21
CA THR A 246 -13.09 -11.28 13.95
C THR A 246 -12.60 -10.15 13.04
N LEU A 247 -12.02 -10.45 11.87
CA LEU A 247 -11.56 -9.42 10.93
C LEU A 247 -12.72 -8.53 10.46
N ILE A 248 -13.86 -9.13 10.13
CA ILE A 248 -15.07 -8.41 9.69
C ILE A 248 -15.61 -7.50 10.80
N ASN A 249 -15.66 -8.00 12.04
CA ASN A 249 -16.12 -7.21 13.18
C ASN A 249 -15.20 -6.01 13.43
N ASN A 250 -13.90 -6.15 13.21
CA ASN A 250 -12.94 -5.06 13.41
C ASN A 250 -13.01 -4.00 12.32
N ILE A 251 -13.17 -4.41 11.04
CA ILE A 251 -13.45 -3.48 9.95
C ILE A 251 -14.75 -2.70 10.23
N ARG A 252 -15.75 -3.36 10.83
CA ARG A 252 -17.00 -2.72 11.26
C ARG A 252 -16.76 -1.66 12.35
N ILE A 253 -15.97 -1.97 13.37
CA ILE A 253 -15.65 -1.00 14.44
C ILE A 253 -14.92 0.22 13.87
N VAL A 254 -13.91 0.02 13.02
CA VAL A 254 -13.13 1.11 12.41
C VAL A 254 -14.01 1.96 11.48
N GLY A 255 -14.84 1.33 10.65
CA GLY A 255 -15.75 2.05 9.77
C GLY A 255 -16.77 2.90 10.54
N GLN A 256 -17.27 2.39 11.68
CA GLN A 256 -18.19 3.14 12.52
C GLN A 256 -17.51 4.36 13.18
N GLN A 257 -16.29 4.21 13.68
CA GLN A 257 -15.53 5.33 14.24
C GLN A 257 -15.16 6.38 13.19
N LEU A 258 -14.85 5.99 11.95
CA LEU A 258 -14.63 6.96 10.85
C LEU A 258 -15.86 7.82 10.58
N VAL A 259 -17.06 7.22 10.67
CA VAL A 259 -18.32 7.95 10.51
C VAL A 259 -18.58 8.85 11.72
N GLU A 260 -18.23 8.42 12.93
CA GLU A 260 -18.40 9.17 14.19
C GLU A 260 -17.39 10.32 14.32
N GLU A 261 -16.10 10.15 14.01
CA GLU A 261 -15.07 11.21 14.01
C GLU A 261 -15.46 12.37 13.09
N GLN A 262 -16.02 12.08 11.91
CA GLN A 262 -16.54 13.12 11.02
C GLN A 262 -17.79 13.83 11.55
N ALA A 263 -18.48 13.27 12.54
CA ALA A 263 -19.61 13.94 13.20
C ALA A 263 -19.11 15.00 14.19
N GLU A 264 -18.00 14.72 14.84
CA GLU A 264 -17.47 15.53 15.94
C GLU A 264 -16.54 16.63 15.45
N THR A 265 -15.77 16.40 14.38
CA THR A 265 -14.75 17.38 13.96
C THR A 265 -15.33 18.63 13.29
N GLY A 266 -16.56 18.61 12.76
CA GLY A 266 -17.29 19.80 12.30
C GLY A 266 -16.62 20.67 11.22
N GLU A 267 -15.39 20.35 10.80
CA GLU A 267 -14.60 21.13 9.87
C GLU A 267 -14.93 20.72 8.43
N PRO A 268 -15.46 21.62 7.59
CA PRO A 268 -15.91 21.33 6.22
C PRO A 268 -14.85 20.83 5.23
N GLY A 269 -13.58 20.69 5.63
CA GLY A 269 -12.44 20.40 4.76
C GLY A 269 -11.96 18.95 4.81
N ASP A 270 -11.90 18.33 5.99
CA ASP A 270 -11.26 17.02 6.21
C ASP A 270 -12.15 15.83 5.78
N GLY A 271 -13.44 16.10 5.58
CA GLY A 271 -14.43 15.10 5.17
C GLY A 271 -14.12 14.41 3.84
N GLY A 272 -13.48 15.15 2.92
CA GLY A 272 -13.20 14.69 1.56
C GLY A 272 -12.06 13.69 1.44
N ASP A 273 -11.12 13.68 2.39
CA ASP A 273 -9.93 12.83 2.30
C ASP A 273 -10.21 11.41 2.80
N VAL A 274 -11.06 11.27 3.82
CA VAL A 274 -11.57 9.96 4.26
C VAL A 274 -12.44 9.31 3.18
N GLU A 275 -13.30 10.07 2.51
CA GLU A 275 -14.14 9.54 1.43
C GLU A 275 -13.27 9.03 0.27
N LYS A 276 -12.28 9.82 -0.17
CA LYS A 276 -11.34 9.40 -1.21
C LYS A 276 -10.54 8.18 -0.78
N ALA A 277 -10.10 8.12 0.47
CA ALA A 277 -9.39 6.99 1.04
C ALA A 277 -10.23 5.70 1.02
N LEU A 278 -11.48 5.77 1.49
CA LEU A 278 -12.41 4.63 1.47
C LEU A 278 -12.74 4.18 0.04
N LEU A 279 -12.89 5.10 -0.91
CA LEU A 279 -13.11 4.76 -2.32
C LEU A 279 -11.88 4.12 -2.96
N THR A 280 -10.70 4.62 -2.62
CA THR A 280 -9.45 4.02 -3.09
C THR A 280 -9.28 2.63 -2.52
N LEU A 281 -9.58 2.45 -1.22
CA LEU A 281 -9.59 1.15 -0.55
C LEU A 281 -10.59 0.19 -1.21
N GLU A 282 -11.83 0.62 -1.47
CA GLU A 282 -12.85 -0.19 -2.15
C GLU A 282 -12.39 -0.61 -3.55
N ASN A 283 -11.85 0.31 -4.34
CA ASN A 283 -11.37 0.04 -5.69
C ASN A 283 -10.16 -0.91 -5.69
N GLU A 284 -9.21 -0.71 -4.78
CA GLU A 284 -8.05 -1.59 -4.63
C GLU A 284 -8.46 -2.98 -4.16
N LEU A 285 -9.41 -3.07 -3.22
CA LEU A 285 -9.97 -4.36 -2.79
C LEU A 285 -10.67 -5.07 -3.94
N ARG A 286 -11.47 -4.38 -4.76
CA ARG A 286 -12.10 -4.97 -5.96
C ARG A 286 -11.07 -5.43 -7.00
N LEU A 287 -10.04 -4.60 -7.25
CA LEU A 287 -8.99 -4.91 -8.22
C LEU A 287 -8.20 -6.14 -7.79
N ARG A 288 -7.76 -6.18 -6.53
CA ARG A 288 -6.92 -7.25 -6.00
C ARG A 288 -7.71 -8.53 -5.73
N SER A 289 -8.96 -8.41 -5.27
CA SER A 289 -9.81 -9.59 -5.04
C SER A 289 -10.24 -10.31 -6.31
N SER A 290 -10.23 -9.65 -7.47
CA SER A 290 -10.44 -10.34 -8.77
C SER A 290 -9.47 -11.52 -8.97
N LYS A 291 -8.29 -11.49 -8.35
CA LYS A 291 -7.31 -12.59 -8.36
C LYS A 291 -7.64 -13.73 -7.40
N LEU A 292 -8.45 -13.45 -6.37
CA LEU A 292 -8.85 -14.38 -5.30
C LEU A 292 -10.16 -15.12 -5.61
N MET A 293 -10.87 -14.73 -6.68
CA MET A 293 -12.18 -15.26 -7.10
C MET A 293 -12.18 -16.72 -7.59
N SER A 294 -11.04 -17.42 -7.56
CA SER A 294 -10.97 -18.84 -7.94
C SER A 294 -11.57 -19.79 -6.88
N SER A 295 -11.69 -19.33 -5.62
CA SER A 295 -12.27 -20.10 -4.52
C SER A 295 -13.62 -19.52 -4.07
N LYS A 296 -14.64 -20.38 -3.97
CA LYS A 296 -15.99 -20.01 -3.55
C LYS A 296 -16.04 -19.40 -2.14
N VAL A 297 -15.13 -19.83 -1.25
CA VAL A 297 -14.99 -19.31 0.12
C VAL A 297 -14.39 -17.90 0.10
N ALA A 298 -13.37 -17.68 -0.74
CA ALA A 298 -12.75 -16.37 -0.95
C ALA A 298 -13.72 -15.35 -1.52
N THR A 299 -14.52 -15.76 -2.50
CA THR A 299 -15.54 -14.91 -3.10
C THR A 299 -16.57 -14.46 -2.06
N GLY A 300 -17.04 -15.38 -1.20
CA GLY A 300 -17.96 -15.02 -0.10
C GLY A 300 -17.35 -14.00 0.85
N PHE A 301 -16.10 -14.23 1.24
CA PHE A 301 -15.36 -13.37 2.17
C PHE A 301 -15.09 -11.96 1.61
N VAL A 302 -14.56 -11.90 0.38
CA VAL A 302 -14.32 -10.65 -0.35
C VAL A 302 -15.62 -9.86 -0.46
N ASN A 303 -16.73 -10.52 -0.81
CA ASN A 303 -18.01 -9.85 -0.96
C ASN A 303 -18.52 -9.30 0.38
N GLU A 304 -18.24 -9.96 1.51
CA GLU A 304 -18.62 -9.47 2.83
C GLU A 304 -17.79 -8.25 3.25
N ILE A 305 -16.46 -8.28 3.07
CA ILE A 305 -15.61 -7.11 3.31
C ILE A 305 -15.99 -5.96 2.39
N LEU A 306 -16.17 -6.22 1.09
CA LEU A 306 -16.63 -5.21 0.14
C LEU A 306 -17.98 -4.65 0.57
N GLY A 307 -18.92 -5.50 1.02
CA GLY A 307 -20.21 -5.06 1.54
C GLY A 307 -20.07 -4.11 2.73
N VAL A 308 -19.17 -4.41 3.67
CA VAL A 308 -18.88 -3.54 4.82
C VAL A 308 -18.24 -2.22 4.37
N VAL A 309 -17.19 -2.26 3.56
CA VAL A 309 -16.48 -1.06 3.06
C VAL A 309 -17.39 -0.18 2.21
N THR A 310 -18.16 -0.76 1.28
CA THR A 310 -19.15 -0.05 0.47
C THR A 310 -20.24 0.56 1.35
N SER A 311 -20.73 -0.15 2.38
CA SER A 311 -21.71 0.41 3.32
C SER A 311 -21.17 1.64 4.06
N TYR A 312 -19.89 1.66 4.45
CA TYR A 312 -19.30 2.84 5.09
C TYR A 312 -19.02 3.97 4.11
N SER A 313 -18.54 3.65 2.91
CA SER A 313 -18.40 4.59 1.80
C SER A 313 -19.72 5.32 1.54
N ASP A 314 -20.83 4.56 1.48
CA ASP A 314 -22.19 5.09 1.33
C ASP A 314 -22.60 5.99 2.50
N GLN A 315 -22.30 5.62 3.74
CA GLN A 315 -22.62 6.42 4.92
C GLN A 315 -21.86 7.74 4.94
N VAL A 316 -20.56 7.73 4.66
CA VAL A 316 -19.71 8.93 4.57
C VAL A 316 -20.22 9.85 3.46
N ARG A 317 -20.52 9.31 2.27
CA ARG A 317 -21.14 10.05 1.16
C ARG A 317 -22.48 10.66 1.54
N THR A 318 -23.36 9.86 2.13
CA THR A 318 -24.71 10.28 2.53
C THR A 318 -24.65 11.44 3.52
N LYS A 319 -23.75 11.33 4.49
CA LYS A 319 -23.51 12.36 5.49
C LYS A 319 -22.95 13.63 4.87
N ARG A 320 -21.93 13.54 4.01
CA ARG A 320 -21.36 14.70 3.30
C ARG A 320 -22.40 15.43 2.46
N ILE A 321 -23.22 14.69 1.71
CA ILE A 321 -24.30 15.27 0.92
C ILE A 321 -25.29 15.98 1.84
N SER A 322 -25.69 15.35 2.95
CA SER A 322 -26.61 15.92 3.93
C SER A 322 -26.03 17.18 4.59
N ASP A 323 -24.76 17.17 4.97
CA ASP A 323 -24.06 18.31 5.59
C ASP A 323 -23.89 19.46 4.60
N GLU A 324 -23.55 19.17 3.35
CA GLU A 324 -23.47 20.19 2.31
C GLU A 324 -24.86 20.76 2.01
N PHE A 325 -25.90 19.94 1.99
CA PHE A 325 -27.28 20.36 1.78
C PHE A 325 -27.80 21.28 2.89
N LEU A 326 -27.46 21.00 4.15
CA LEU A 326 -27.86 21.80 5.31
C LEU A 326 -27.18 23.19 5.38
N LYS A 327 -26.14 23.45 4.56
CA LYS A 327 -25.46 24.76 4.48
C LYS A 327 -26.24 25.85 3.71
N GLY A 328 -27.47 25.56 3.25
CA GLY A 328 -28.42 26.56 2.75
C GLY A 328 -28.61 26.61 1.22
N GLU A 329 -29.39 27.57 0.71
CA GLU A 329 -29.91 27.55 -0.66
C GLU A 329 -28.84 27.52 -1.78
N LYS A 330 -27.66 28.12 -1.54
CA LYS A 330 -26.51 28.10 -2.48
C LYS A 330 -25.84 26.72 -2.56
N SER A 331 -25.99 25.86 -1.54
CA SER A 331 -25.43 24.51 -1.55
C SER A 331 -26.35 23.48 -2.20
N LEU A 332 -27.59 23.83 -2.54
CA LEU A 332 -28.50 22.96 -3.31
C LEU A 332 -27.90 22.55 -4.66
N LYS A 333 -27.29 23.50 -5.40
CA LYS A 333 -26.59 23.20 -6.67
C LYS A 333 -25.35 22.33 -6.47
N LYS A 334 -24.61 22.52 -5.37
CA LYS A 334 -23.45 21.68 -5.04
C LYS A 334 -23.88 20.27 -4.64
N THR A 335 -24.96 20.15 -3.89
CA THR A 335 -25.59 18.89 -3.52
C THR A 335 -26.07 18.15 -4.76
N GLU A 336 -26.74 18.86 -5.68
CA GLU A 336 -27.15 18.30 -6.97
C GLU A 336 -25.94 17.83 -7.79
N GLN A 337 -24.85 18.62 -7.85
CA GLN A 337 -23.61 18.21 -8.51
C GLN A 337 -22.93 17.02 -7.84
N LEU A 338 -22.95 16.92 -6.51
CA LEU A 338 -22.42 15.79 -5.76
C LEU A 338 -23.26 14.53 -6.02
N LEU A 339 -24.58 14.63 -5.96
CA LEU A 339 -25.50 13.54 -6.30
C LEU A 339 -25.32 13.07 -7.75
N ARG A 340 -25.17 13.99 -8.72
CA ARG A 340 -24.86 13.66 -10.12
C ARG A 340 -23.50 12.99 -10.29
N LYS A 341 -22.46 13.45 -9.57
CA LYS A 341 -21.11 12.83 -9.60
C LYS A 341 -21.08 11.44 -8.94
N MET A 342 -21.98 11.19 -7.99
CA MET A 342 -22.06 9.92 -7.26
C MET A 342 -23.00 8.89 -7.92
N ALA A 343 -23.91 9.35 -8.79
CA ALA A 343 -24.76 8.50 -9.62
C ALA A 343 -24.47 8.63 -11.14
N PRO A 344 -23.22 8.45 -11.61
CA PRO A 344 -22.89 8.60 -13.03
C PRO A 344 -23.37 7.42 -13.89
N ASP A 345 -23.70 6.27 -13.30
CA ASP A 345 -24.17 5.08 -14.01
C ASP A 345 -25.46 4.52 -13.41
N GLN A 346 -26.37 4.08 -14.28
CA GLN A 346 -27.71 3.56 -13.95
C GLN A 346 -27.68 2.15 -13.32
N GLY A 347 -26.77 1.91 -12.37
CA GLY A 347 -26.72 0.68 -11.60
C GLY A 347 -27.79 0.64 -10.49
N PRO A 348 -28.23 -0.55 -10.06
CA PRO A 348 -29.16 -0.72 -8.93
C PRO A 348 -28.66 -0.04 -7.63
N ASP A 349 -27.34 0.09 -7.47
CA ASP A 349 -26.72 0.73 -6.31
C ASP A 349 -26.97 2.24 -6.24
N ALA A 350 -27.04 2.94 -7.39
CA ALA A 350 -27.24 4.39 -7.43
C ALA A 350 -28.60 4.80 -6.86
N ARG A 351 -29.66 4.02 -7.10
CA ARG A 351 -30.99 4.27 -6.52
C ARG A 351 -31.00 4.09 -5.01
N SER A 352 -30.20 3.14 -4.50
CA SER A 352 -30.13 2.86 -3.05
C SER A 352 -29.50 4.03 -2.28
N VAL A 353 -28.46 4.67 -2.84
CA VAL A 353 -27.79 5.83 -2.22
C VAL A 353 -28.72 7.03 -2.18
N VAL A 354 -29.45 7.30 -3.27
CA VAL A 354 -30.41 8.41 -3.34
C VAL A 354 -31.52 8.27 -2.30
N VAL A 355 -32.04 7.06 -2.09
CA VAL A 355 -33.06 6.79 -1.05
C VAL A 355 -32.49 6.98 0.36
N LYS A 356 -31.29 6.45 0.64
CA LYS A 356 -30.62 6.64 1.94
C LYS A 356 -30.35 8.10 2.26
N VAL A 357 -29.94 8.89 1.25
CA VAL A 357 -29.74 10.35 1.38
C VAL A 357 -31.06 11.06 1.67
N ALA A 358 -32.14 10.71 0.98
CA ALA A 358 -33.45 11.28 1.24
C ALA A 358 -33.91 11.03 2.68
N ASP A 359 -33.80 9.78 3.15
CA ASP A 359 -34.20 9.40 4.51
C ASP A 359 -33.40 10.14 5.59
N GLU A 360 -32.08 10.31 5.39
CA GLU A 360 -31.21 10.99 6.34
C GLU A 360 -31.49 12.51 6.40
N ILE A 361 -31.82 13.14 5.27
CA ILE A 361 -32.21 14.55 5.21
C ILE A 361 -33.56 14.77 5.93
N VAL A 362 -34.52 13.86 5.77
CA VAL A 362 -35.81 13.90 6.48
C VAL A 362 -35.60 13.75 8.00
N LYS A 363 -34.79 12.78 8.45
CA LYS A 363 -34.46 12.57 9.87
C LYS A 363 -33.85 13.80 10.54
N ARG A 364 -33.13 14.63 9.78
CA ARG A 364 -32.52 15.87 10.26
C ARG A 364 -33.46 17.09 10.24
N GLY A 365 -34.76 16.87 10.05
CA GLY A 365 -35.81 17.86 10.31
C GLY A 365 -36.36 18.59 9.08
N MET A 366 -36.13 18.08 7.88
CA MET A 366 -36.69 18.67 6.65
C MET A 366 -38.01 18.02 6.23
N SER A 367 -38.84 18.81 5.54
CA SER A 367 -40.11 18.33 4.99
C SER A 367 -39.90 17.45 3.75
N GLU A 368 -40.72 16.42 3.58
CA GLU A 368 -40.70 15.53 2.41
C GLU A 368 -40.82 16.31 1.07
N GLU A 369 -41.54 17.44 1.07
CA GLU A 369 -41.70 18.30 -0.10
C GLU A 369 -40.39 18.95 -0.57
N GLN A 370 -39.51 19.35 0.36
CA GLN A 370 -38.20 19.93 0.02
C GLN A 370 -37.25 18.88 -0.56
N VAL A 371 -37.31 17.66 -0.01
CA VAL A 371 -36.52 16.52 -0.50
C VAL A 371 -37.00 16.11 -1.89
N SER A 372 -38.31 16.03 -2.11
CA SER A 372 -38.89 15.72 -3.44
C SER A 372 -38.44 16.71 -4.51
N LYS A 373 -38.41 18.02 -4.22
CA LYS A 373 -37.97 19.04 -5.19
C LYS A 373 -36.52 18.87 -5.66
N VAL A 374 -35.65 18.38 -4.79
CA VAL A 374 -34.22 18.16 -5.12
C VAL A 374 -34.04 16.88 -5.92
N LEU A 375 -34.79 15.83 -5.56
CA LEU A 375 -34.82 14.58 -6.30
C LEU A 375 -35.43 14.76 -7.69
N ASP A 376 -36.45 15.60 -7.84
CA ASP A 376 -37.06 15.93 -9.14
C ASP A 376 -36.10 16.66 -10.09
N GLY A 377 -35.15 17.46 -9.56
CA GLY A 377 -34.08 18.08 -10.36
C GLY A 377 -33.01 17.11 -10.86
N ILE A 378 -32.95 15.91 -10.26
CA ILE A 378 -31.98 14.84 -10.58
C ILE A 378 -32.60 13.82 -11.55
N LYS A 379 -33.91 13.88 -11.82
CA LYS A 379 -34.54 13.01 -12.82
C LYS A 379 -33.77 13.11 -14.14
N PRO A 380 -33.46 11.96 -14.76
CA PRO A 380 -32.72 11.93 -16.01
C PRO A 380 -33.46 12.78 -17.03
N ARG A 381 -32.72 13.66 -17.69
CA ARG A 381 -33.18 14.39 -18.87
C ARG A 381 -33.71 13.34 -19.85
N GLU A 382 -34.98 13.47 -20.26
CA GLU A 382 -35.63 12.54 -21.18
C GLU A 382 -34.68 12.18 -22.34
N GLU A 383 -34.61 10.88 -22.58
CA GLU A 383 -33.64 10.12 -23.36
C GLU A 383 -33.27 10.78 -24.70
N GLU A 384 -32.00 11.15 -24.86
CA GLU A 384 -31.35 10.94 -26.16
C GLU A 384 -31.21 9.41 -26.32
N PRO A 385 -31.55 8.86 -27.51
CA PRO A 385 -31.74 7.42 -27.67
C PRO A 385 -30.48 6.65 -27.27
N GLU A 386 -30.68 5.64 -26.42
CA GLU A 386 -29.67 4.74 -25.88
C GLU A 386 -28.61 4.38 -26.93
N VAL A 387 -27.35 4.69 -26.62
CA VAL A 387 -26.23 3.97 -27.23
C VAL A 387 -26.38 2.52 -26.77
N ALA A 388 -26.83 1.68 -27.68
CA ALA A 388 -27.14 0.27 -27.46
C ALA A 388 -26.14 -0.39 -26.50
N ALA A 389 -26.68 -1.09 -25.51
CA ALA A 389 -25.94 -1.93 -24.57
C ALA A 389 -24.79 -2.64 -25.31
N ARG A 390 -23.55 -2.43 -24.85
CA ARG A 390 -22.38 -3.12 -25.40
C ARG A 390 -22.66 -4.61 -25.34
N GLU A 391 -22.91 -5.22 -26.49
CA GLU A 391 -23.11 -6.66 -26.60
C GLU A 391 -21.98 -7.39 -25.87
N GLU A 392 -22.34 -8.36 -25.04
CA GLU A 392 -21.38 -9.24 -24.37
C GLU A 392 -20.35 -9.73 -25.40
N ARG A 393 -19.07 -9.49 -25.12
CA ARG A 393 -17.98 -9.86 -26.03
C ARG A 393 -18.01 -11.37 -26.21
N LYS A 394 -18.53 -11.82 -27.36
CA LYS A 394 -18.57 -13.24 -27.72
C LYS A 394 -17.15 -13.82 -27.62
N PRO A 395 -16.99 -15.05 -27.12
CA PRO A 395 -15.69 -15.71 -27.03
C PRO A 395 -15.03 -15.78 -28.41
N VAL A 396 -13.71 -15.67 -28.45
CA VAL A 396 -12.92 -15.62 -29.71
C VAL A 396 -13.21 -16.82 -30.60
N SER A 397 -13.45 -18.00 -30.02
CA SER A 397 -13.85 -19.21 -30.74
C SER A 397 -15.20 -19.04 -31.46
N ALA A 398 -16.18 -18.36 -30.88
CA ALA A 398 -17.46 -18.09 -31.51
C ALA A 398 -17.32 -17.13 -32.70
N LEU A 399 -16.44 -16.13 -32.59
CA LEU A 399 -16.14 -15.21 -33.71
C LEU A 399 -15.44 -15.92 -34.87
N LEU A 400 -14.46 -16.79 -34.56
CA LEU A 400 -13.78 -17.60 -35.56
C LEU A 400 -14.72 -18.60 -36.23
N THR A 401 -15.59 -19.25 -35.44
CA THR A 401 -16.58 -20.21 -35.95
C THR A 401 -17.56 -19.53 -36.91
N ALA A 402 -18.08 -18.35 -36.57
CA ALA A 402 -18.96 -17.57 -37.44
C ALA A 402 -18.26 -17.13 -38.75
N GLY A 403 -16.97 -16.77 -38.68
CA GLY A 403 -16.18 -16.45 -39.86
C GLY A 403 -15.92 -17.66 -40.77
N ILE A 404 -15.67 -18.83 -40.19
CA ILE A 404 -15.46 -20.09 -40.91
C ILE A 404 -16.77 -20.58 -41.52
N GLU A 405 -17.88 -20.50 -40.80
CA GLU A 405 -19.23 -20.80 -41.30
C GLU A 405 -19.54 -20.00 -42.58
N LYS A 406 -19.37 -18.68 -42.56
CA LYS A 406 -19.54 -17.82 -43.75
C LYS A 406 -18.67 -18.25 -44.94
N ARG A 407 -17.42 -18.66 -44.70
CA ARG A 407 -16.51 -19.11 -45.77
C ARG A 407 -16.92 -20.46 -46.34
N LEU A 408 -17.36 -21.39 -45.49
CA LEU A 408 -17.86 -22.70 -45.92
C LEU A 408 -19.17 -22.57 -46.71
N GLU A 409 -20.06 -21.67 -46.29
CA GLU A 409 -21.28 -21.33 -47.03
C GLU A 409 -20.96 -20.73 -48.41
N ALA A 410 -20.01 -19.79 -48.48
CA ALA A 410 -19.55 -19.21 -49.75
C ALA A 410 -18.91 -20.26 -50.69
N ALA A 411 -18.31 -21.32 -50.12
CA ALA A 411 -17.79 -22.46 -50.87
C ALA A 411 -18.87 -23.48 -51.28
N GLY A 412 -20.15 -23.23 -50.98
CA GLY A 412 -21.28 -24.05 -51.41
C GLY A 412 -21.69 -25.16 -50.44
N LEU A 413 -21.10 -25.26 -49.24
CA LEU A 413 -21.58 -26.16 -48.20
C LEU A 413 -22.84 -25.58 -47.53
N LYS A 414 -23.93 -26.34 -47.52
CA LYS A 414 -25.21 -25.95 -46.91
C LYS A 414 -25.82 -27.09 -46.10
N GLY A 415 -26.74 -26.74 -45.20
CA GLY A 415 -27.57 -27.70 -44.45
C GLY A 415 -26.75 -28.62 -43.53
N ASP A 416 -27.11 -29.91 -43.49
CA ASP A 416 -26.51 -30.87 -42.55
C ASP A 416 -25.02 -31.13 -42.80
N LYS A 417 -24.55 -30.99 -44.05
CA LYS A 417 -23.12 -31.11 -44.38
C LYS A 417 -22.30 -29.96 -43.78
N LEU A 418 -22.84 -28.75 -43.78
CA LEU A 418 -22.21 -27.60 -43.14
C LEU A 418 -22.12 -27.81 -41.62
N LYS A 419 -23.22 -28.21 -40.98
CA LYS A 419 -23.25 -28.48 -39.53
C LYS A 419 -22.26 -29.57 -39.13
N THR A 420 -22.27 -30.70 -39.83
CA THR A 420 -21.36 -31.82 -39.55
C THR A 420 -19.89 -31.42 -39.72
N THR A 421 -19.58 -30.62 -40.75
CA THR A 421 -18.22 -30.12 -41.00
C THR A 421 -17.79 -29.12 -39.92
N LEU A 422 -18.66 -28.20 -39.52
CA LEU A 422 -18.39 -27.25 -38.44
C LEU A 422 -18.16 -27.98 -37.12
N THR A 423 -19.03 -28.92 -36.73
CA THR A 423 -18.88 -29.71 -35.50
C THR A 423 -17.56 -30.49 -35.47
N GLY A 424 -17.11 -31.03 -36.61
CA GLY A 424 -15.82 -31.70 -36.72
C GLY A 424 -14.62 -30.75 -36.62
N LEU A 425 -14.77 -29.50 -37.07
CA LEU A 425 -13.71 -28.48 -37.01
C LEU A 425 -13.65 -27.73 -35.68
N THR A 426 -14.74 -27.68 -34.90
CA THR A 426 -14.81 -26.95 -33.63
C THR A 426 -13.64 -27.30 -32.68
N PRO A 427 -13.30 -28.57 -32.42
CA PRO A 427 -12.19 -28.91 -31.52
C PRO A 427 -10.83 -28.36 -32.01
N TYR A 428 -10.63 -28.32 -33.33
CA TYR A 428 -9.40 -27.79 -33.93
C TYR A 428 -9.34 -26.27 -33.85
N ILE A 429 -10.48 -25.60 -34.09
CA ILE A 429 -10.62 -24.14 -33.94
C ILE A 429 -10.37 -23.73 -32.48
N ASP A 430 -10.94 -24.46 -31.52
CA ASP A 430 -10.74 -24.20 -30.10
C ASP A 430 -9.29 -24.41 -29.67
N ALA A 431 -8.63 -25.46 -30.18
CA ALA A 431 -7.21 -25.71 -29.93
C ALA A 431 -6.33 -24.57 -30.43
N ILE A 432 -6.53 -24.12 -31.68
CA ILE A 432 -5.79 -22.98 -32.25
C ILE A 432 -6.08 -21.69 -31.50
N ALA A 433 -7.35 -21.44 -31.17
CA ALA A 433 -7.74 -20.23 -30.43
C ALA A 433 -7.06 -20.19 -29.05
N LYS A 434 -6.98 -21.33 -28.36
CA LYS A 434 -6.30 -21.45 -27.07
C LYS A 434 -4.78 -21.27 -27.19
N GLU A 435 -4.16 -21.86 -28.21
CA GLU A 435 -2.73 -21.69 -28.48
C GLU A 435 -2.38 -20.22 -28.76
N LYS A 436 -3.11 -19.58 -29.68
CA LYS A 436 -2.91 -18.16 -30.02
C LYS A 436 -3.20 -17.23 -28.85
N ALA A 437 -4.23 -17.52 -28.04
CA ALA A 437 -4.49 -16.78 -26.82
C ALA A 437 -3.31 -16.88 -25.84
N GLY A 438 -2.70 -18.06 -25.70
CA GLY A 438 -1.50 -18.26 -24.88
C GLY A 438 -0.28 -17.50 -25.41
N GLU A 439 -0.07 -17.46 -26.73
CA GLU A 439 0.99 -16.66 -27.34
C GLU A 439 0.80 -15.17 -27.09
N PHE A 440 -0.40 -14.63 -27.34
CA PHE A 440 -0.71 -13.23 -27.07
C PHE A 440 -0.60 -12.87 -25.60
N GLN A 441 -0.96 -13.79 -24.70
CA GLN A 441 -0.80 -13.57 -23.26
C GLN A 441 0.69 -13.45 -22.90
N LYS A 442 1.54 -14.35 -23.40
CA LYS A 442 2.99 -14.28 -23.18
C LYS A 442 3.61 -13.02 -23.76
N GLU A 443 3.19 -12.62 -24.95
CA GLU A 443 3.63 -11.37 -25.58
C GLU A 443 3.20 -10.15 -24.76
N ALA A 444 1.95 -10.12 -24.28
CA ALA A 444 1.44 -9.05 -23.42
C ALA A 444 2.17 -9.00 -22.07
N GLU A 445 2.49 -10.14 -21.47
CA GLU A 445 3.29 -10.22 -20.24
C GLU A 445 4.73 -9.71 -20.48
N SER A 446 5.35 -10.10 -21.60
CA SER A 446 6.67 -9.60 -22.00
C SER A 446 6.67 -8.08 -22.21
N LEU A 447 5.69 -7.55 -22.92
CA LEU A 447 5.55 -6.10 -23.14
C LEU A 447 5.30 -5.35 -21.83
N ARG A 448 4.48 -5.91 -20.92
CA ARG A 448 4.26 -5.33 -19.59
C ARG A 448 5.54 -5.31 -18.75
N ALA A 449 6.32 -6.38 -18.79
CA ALA A 449 7.61 -6.45 -18.11
C ALA A 449 8.60 -5.42 -18.68
N GLU A 450 8.65 -5.27 -20.00
CA GLU A 450 9.50 -4.28 -20.67
C GLU A 450 9.08 -2.85 -20.32
N VAL A 451 7.78 -2.54 -20.33
CA VAL A 451 7.24 -1.24 -19.92
C VAL A 451 7.55 -0.98 -18.44
N GLY A 452 7.36 -1.96 -17.56
CA GLY A 452 7.70 -1.83 -16.14
C GLY A 452 9.18 -1.58 -15.91
N HIS A 453 10.06 -2.26 -16.66
CA HIS A 453 11.50 -2.02 -16.60
C HIS A 453 11.87 -0.60 -17.05
N LYS A 454 11.29 -0.11 -18.16
CA LYS A 454 11.50 1.27 -18.64
C LYS A 454 10.99 2.31 -17.66
N ASP A 455 9.83 2.08 -17.06
CA ASP A 455 9.25 2.97 -16.04
C ASP A 455 10.15 3.04 -14.80
N HIS A 456 10.68 1.91 -14.34
CA HIS A 456 11.63 1.87 -13.23
C HIS A 456 12.92 2.64 -13.54
N ILE A 457 13.50 2.46 -14.73
CA ILE A 457 14.67 3.24 -15.17
C ILE A 457 14.35 4.74 -15.13
N LEU A 458 13.20 5.16 -15.68
CA LEU A 458 12.82 6.58 -15.71
C LEU A 458 12.63 7.18 -14.32
N LYS A 459 12.15 6.40 -13.35
CA LYS A 459 12.00 6.82 -11.95
C LYS A 459 13.32 6.98 -11.22
N GLU A 460 14.24 6.04 -11.40
CA GLU A 460 15.56 6.05 -10.74
C GLU A 460 16.59 6.95 -11.44
N MET A 461 16.24 7.49 -12.61
CA MET A 461 17.15 8.38 -13.35
C MET A 461 17.44 9.67 -12.55
N PRO A 462 18.72 10.02 -12.35
CA PRO A 462 19.11 11.22 -11.61
C PRO A 462 18.87 12.52 -12.40
N MET A 463 18.41 12.42 -13.65
CA MET A 463 18.07 13.55 -14.51
C MET A 463 16.55 13.68 -14.59
N GLY A 464 16.06 14.93 -14.62
CA GLY A 464 14.66 15.17 -14.91
C GLY A 464 14.37 14.91 -16.39
N VAL A 465 13.29 14.19 -16.69
CA VAL A 465 12.83 13.96 -18.06
C VAL A 465 11.37 14.38 -18.16
N MET A 466 11.07 15.17 -19.18
CA MET A 466 9.71 15.60 -19.50
C MET A 466 9.47 15.47 -21.00
N ILE A 467 8.34 14.87 -21.37
CA ILE A 467 7.94 14.59 -22.77
C ILE A 467 6.53 15.12 -22.98
N TRP A 468 6.30 15.76 -24.12
CA TRP A 468 5.01 16.23 -24.56
C TRP A 468 4.48 15.43 -25.76
N THR A 469 3.16 15.33 -25.84
CA THR A 469 2.45 14.96 -27.05
C THR A 469 2.57 16.06 -28.12
N PRO A 470 2.25 15.78 -29.40
CA PRO A 470 2.27 16.78 -30.46
C PRO A 470 1.38 18.01 -30.20
N ASP A 471 0.26 17.83 -29.50
CA ASP A 471 -0.66 18.90 -29.06
C ASP A 471 -0.15 19.68 -27.84
N GLY A 472 1.04 19.36 -27.31
CA GLY A 472 1.68 20.10 -26.23
C GLY A 472 1.27 19.69 -24.82
N LYS A 473 0.55 18.57 -24.65
CA LYS A 473 0.22 18.04 -23.32
C LYS A 473 1.37 17.20 -22.78
N VAL A 474 1.60 17.25 -21.48
CA VAL A 474 2.64 16.40 -20.85
C VAL A 474 2.22 14.94 -20.97
N GLN A 475 3.00 14.16 -21.72
CA GLN A 475 2.81 12.72 -21.83
C GLN A 475 3.53 11.99 -20.70
N LEU A 476 4.71 12.47 -20.33
CA LEU A 476 5.54 11.86 -19.31
C LEU A 476 6.35 12.93 -18.56
N ILE A 477 6.42 12.78 -17.24
CA ILE A 477 7.31 13.56 -16.39
C ILE A 477 7.75 12.69 -15.21
N ASN A 478 9.06 12.48 -15.07
CA ASN A 478 9.61 11.65 -13.99
C ASN A 478 9.74 12.42 -12.67
N ASP A 479 10.00 11.69 -11.58
CA ASP A 479 10.02 12.27 -10.22
C ASP A 479 11.11 13.32 -10.03
N THR A 480 12.26 13.11 -10.67
CA THR A 480 13.35 14.08 -10.66
C THR A 480 12.94 15.39 -11.34
N ALA A 481 12.28 15.34 -12.49
CA ALA A 481 11.76 16.54 -13.16
C ALA A 481 10.73 17.27 -12.30
N ARG A 482 9.80 16.55 -11.67
CA ARG A 482 8.81 17.13 -10.75
C ARG A 482 9.47 17.88 -9.59
N ARG A 483 10.51 17.27 -9.01
CA ARG A 483 11.27 17.86 -7.89
C ARG A 483 11.99 19.13 -8.31
N ILE A 484 12.67 19.11 -9.46
CA ILE A 484 13.38 20.28 -10.02
C ILE A 484 12.37 21.42 -10.26
N LEU A 485 11.22 21.10 -10.86
CA LEU A 485 10.22 22.09 -11.26
C LEU A 485 9.33 22.58 -10.10
N LYS A 486 9.31 21.87 -8.97
CA LYS A 486 8.45 22.14 -7.79
C LYS A 486 6.97 22.32 -8.15
N SER A 487 6.50 21.68 -9.21
CA SER A 487 5.16 21.84 -9.76
C SER A 487 4.42 20.50 -9.76
N GLU A 488 3.17 20.51 -9.28
CA GLU A 488 2.25 19.38 -9.37
C GLU A 488 1.62 19.35 -10.77
N LEU A 489 1.61 18.17 -11.40
CA LEU A 489 1.10 17.88 -12.76
C LEU A 489 0.13 18.93 -13.34
N GLY A 490 0.57 19.66 -14.37
CA GLY A 490 -0.34 20.54 -15.11
C GLY A 490 0.25 21.40 -16.22
N MET A 491 1.56 21.36 -16.47
CA MET A 491 2.19 22.23 -17.48
C MET A 491 1.83 21.84 -18.92
N GLU A 492 0.72 22.35 -19.45
CA GLU A 492 0.53 22.41 -20.90
C GLU A 492 1.61 23.29 -21.51
N ARG A 493 2.23 22.82 -22.59
CA ARG A 493 3.27 23.57 -23.28
C ARG A 493 2.66 24.79 -23.96
N SER A 494 2.88 25.97 -23.38
CA SER A 494 2.47 27.22 -23.99
C SER A 494 3.13 27.40 -25.38
N SER A 495 2.47 28.15 -26.26
CA SER A 495 3.06 28.50 -27.56
C SER A 495 4.37 29.28 -27.41
N GLY A 496 4.46 30.10 -26.34
CA GLY A 496 5.64 30.83 -25.96
C GLY A 496 6.80 29.89 -25.65
N LEU A 497 6.57 28.90 -24.78
CA LEU A 497 7.55 27.88 -24.40
C LEU A 497 7.99 27.03 -25.61
N ALA A 498 7.03 26.56 -26.42
CA ALA A 498 7.33 25.75 -27.61
C ALA A 498 8.26 26.47 -28.59
N ARG A 499 8.07 27.79 -28.78
CA ARG A 499 8.94 28.62 -29.63
C ARG A 499 10.37 28.66 -29.09
N ARG A 500 10.57 28.90 -27.78
CA ARG A 500 11.91 29.00 -27.19
C ARG A 500 12.64 27.68 -27.19
N LEU A 501 11.96 26.58 -26.85
CA LEU A 501 12.55 25.23 -26.93
C LEU A 501 13.01 24.88 -28.36
N LYS A 502 12.37 25.47 -29.38
CA LYS A 502 12.77 25.29 -30.79
C LYS A 502 13.94 26.16 -31.19
N GLU A 503 13.90 27.45 -30.84
CA GLU A 503 14.81 28.49 -31.32
C GLU A 503 16.10 28.64 -30.50
N TRP A 504 16.04 28.37 -29.18
CA TRP A 504 17.18 28.58 -28.29
C TRP A 504 18.09 27.37 -28.18
N THR A 505 19.34 27.62 -27.81
CA THR A 505 20.35 26.62 -27.48
C THR A 505 20.43 26.44 -25.97
N PHE A 506 20.47 25.18 -25.52
CA PHE A 506 20.51 24.81 -24.11
C PHE A 506 21.77 23.98 -23.79
N PRO A 507 22.34 24.09 -22.57
CA PRO A 507 21.93 24.99 -21.49
C PRO A 507 22.08 26.47 -21.89
N LEU A 508 21.32 27.36 -21.27
CA LEU A 508 21.43 28.79 -21.55
C LEU A 508 22.77 29.30 -21.00
N ASP A 509 23.65 29.78 -21.89
CA ASP A 509 24.98 30.27 -21.50
C ASP A 509 24.90 31.55 -20.64
N ASP A 510 23.96 32.44 -20.97
CA ASP A 510 23.59 33.62 -20.19
C ASP A 510 22.10 33.53 -19.86
N VAL A 511 21.73 33.79 -18.60
CA VAL A 511 20.33 33.88 -18.19
C VAL A 511 19.74 35.12 -18.85
N PRO A 512 18.88 34.98 -19.89
CA PRO A 512 18.25 36.14 -20.51
C PRO A 512 17.39 36.83 -19.45
N ASP A 513 17.04 38.10 -19.65
CA ASP A 513 16.05 38.76 -18.80
C ASP A 513 14.65 38.20 -19.13
N LEU A 514 14.42 36.95 -18.76
CA LEU A 514 13.21 36.15 -19.03
C LEU A 514 11.96 36.82 -18.45
N MET A 515 12.14 37.66 -17.42
CA MET A 515 11.09 38.45 -16.79
C MET A 515 10.52 39.54 -17.70
N LYS A 516 11.19 39.88 -18.81
CA LYS A 516 10.69 40.83 -19.81
C LYS A 516 9.84 40.18 -20.92
N GLU A 517 9.81 38.85 -20.99
CA GLU A 517 9.04 38.12 -22.00
C GLU A 517 7.59 37.97 -21.53
N THR A 518 6.66 38.61 -22.24
CA THR A 518 5.25 38.72 -21.83
C THR A 518 4.38 37.48 -22.13
N ASP A 519 4.91 36.51 -22.89
CA ASP A 519 4.19 35.31 -23.35
C ASP A 519 4.65 34.01 -22.66
N LEU A 520 5.43 34.11 -21.58
CA LEU A 520 5.86 32.97 -20.75
C LEU A 520 5.20 33.03 -19.38
N ALA A 521 4.66 31.90 -18.92
CA ALA A 521 4.25 31.76 -17.53
C ALA A 521 5.48 31.60 -16.62
N ASN A 522 5.34 31.87 -15.32
CA ASN A 522 6.42 31.65 -14.35
C ASN A 522 6.97 30.22 -14.38
N ASP A 523 6.09 29.24 -14.60
CA ASP A 523 6.45 27.83 -14.71
C ASP A 523 7.26 27.54 -15.99
N ASP A 524 6.95 28.22 -17.10
CA ASP A 524 7.72 28.11 -18.35
C ASP A 524 9.14 28.67 -18.16
N VAL A 525 9.26 29.79 -17.45
CA VAL A 525 10.55 30.40 -17.09
C VAL A 525 11.37 29.45 -16.23
N ASN A 526 10.77 28.89 -15.18
CA ASN A 526 11.44 27.93 -14.31
C ASN A 526 11.89 26.68 -15.07
N LEU A 527 11.06 26.18 -15.99
CA LEU A 527 11.44 25.07 -16.84
C LEU A 527 12.65 25.42 -17.71
N LEU A 528 12.61 26.53 -18.45
CA LEU A 528 13.68 26.97 -19.35
C LEU A 528 15.03 27.11 -18.65
N LEU A 529 15.06 27.61 -17.42
CA LEU A 529 16.28 27.76 -16.62
C LEU A 529 16.92 26.42 -16.24
N ASN A 530 16.14 25.35 -16.17
CA ASN A 530 16.62 24.02 -15.78
C ASN A 530 16.81 23.08 -16.99
N VAL A 531 16.53 23.52 -18.23
CA VAL A 531 16.73 22.69 -19.43
C VAL A 531 18.23 22.54 -19.71
N ALA A 532 18.70 21.29 -19.60
CA ALA A 532 20.04 20.91 -20.03
C ALA A 532 20.09 20.52 -21.51
N LYS A 533 19.03 19.88 -22.02
CA LYS A 533 18.95 19.44 -23.42
C LYS A 533 17.50 19.39 -23.90
N VAL A 534 17.27 19.80 -25.15
CA VAL A 534 15.98 19.64 -25.84
C VAL A 534 16.03 18.43 -26.79
N MET A 535 15.02 17.57 -26.70
CA MET A 535 14.80 16.45 -27.63
C MET A 535 13.87 16.91 -28.76
N LYS A 536 14.32 16.73 -30.00
CA LYS A 536 13.62 17.19 -31.22
C LYS A 536 13.32 16.02 -32.14
N ASP A 537 12.17 16.05 -32.80
CA ASP A 537 11.79 15.07 -33.83
C ASP A 537 12.56 15.32 -35.14
N ASP A 538 12.33 14.49 -36.15
CA ASP A 538 12.98 14.63 -37.47
C ASP A 538 12.63 15.95 -38.20
N ALA A 539 11.53 16.60 -37.81
CA ALA A 539 11.12 17.91 -38.31
C ALA A 539 11.65 19.09 -37.46
N GLY A 540 12.48 18.79 -36.45
CA GLY A 540 13.08 19.78 -35.55
C GLY A 540 12.12 20.35 -34.52
N ASN A 541 10.94 19.77 -34.33
CA ASN A 541 10.00 20.20 -33.30
C ASN A 541 10.38 19.57 -31.96
N PRO A 542 10.39 20.35 -30.87
CA PRO A 542 10.67 19.80 -29.54
C PRO A 542 9.54 18.84 -29.15
N TYR A 543 9.89 17.65 -28.67
CA TYR A 543 8.93 16.71 -28.06
C TYR A 543 9.29 16.40 -26.60
N GLY A 544 10.46 16.81 -26.12
CA GLY A 544 10.81 16.65 -24.72
C GLY A 544 12.04 17.43 -24.31
N VAL A 545 12.32 17.45 -23.01
CA VAL A 545 13.49 18.07 -22.41
C VAL A 545 14.11 17.16 -21.36
N ILE A 546 15.42 17.31 -21.19
CA ILE A 546 16.18 16.79 -20.07
C ILE A 546 16.51 17.97 -19.16
N LEU A 547 16.20 17.81 -17.88
CA LEU A 547 16.42 18.79 -16.84
C LEU A 547 17.56 18.32 -15.93
N LEU A 548 18.38 19.29 -15.52
CA LEU A 548 19.38 19.11 -14.47
C LEU A 548 19.09 20.16 -13.40
N GLU A 549 19.29 19.79 -12.14
CA GLU A 549 19.20 20.74 -11.04
C GLU A 549 20.28 21.81 -11.25
N ALA A 550 19.85 23.05 -11.44
CA ALA A 550 20.78 24.18 -11.60
C ALA A 550 21.74 24.22 -10.40
N ARG A 551 23.05 24.30 -10.69
CA ARG A 551 24.11 24.33 -9.67
C ARG A 551 24.16 25.64 -8.91
#